data_AF-A0A3B8ILF0-F1
#
_entry.id   AF-A0A3B8ILF0-F1
#
_cell.length_a   1.000
_cell.length_b   1.000
_cell.length_c   1.000
_cell.angle_alpha   90.00
_cell.angle_beta   90.00
_cell.angle_gamma   90.00
#
_symmetry.space_group_name_H-M   'P 1'
#
loop_
_entity.id
_entity.type
_entity.pdbx_description
1 polymer ?
#
loop_
_entity_poly.entity_id
_entity_poly.type
_entity_poly.pdbx_seq_one_letter_code
_entity_poly.pdbx_strand_id
1 'polypeptide(L)' 'MRRAIQVGLVLSFLVICSPVSAQVDSLIQALATVSAEEKPGLLNDITWKLRNVDANRAIQYGLRAVEAAENQ' A
#
# COMPACT_ATOMS: atom_id res chain seq x y z
N MET A 1 -4.87 11.69 -42.10
CA MET A 1 -5.43 10.89 -40.99
C MET A 1 -4.37 10.03 -40.27
N ARG A 2 -3.18 10.57 -39.94
CA ARG A 2 -2.12 9.81 -39.22
C ARG A 2 -1.71 10.42 -37.87
N ARG A 3 -2.16 11.64 -37.54
CA ARG A 3 -1.80 12.34 -36.30
C ARG A 3 -2.72 12.04 -35.11
N ALA A 4 -3.95 11.56 -35.36
CA ALA A 4 -4.92 11.28 -34.29
C ALA A 4 -4.61 9.99 -33.51
N ILE A 5 -3.92 9.03 -34.13
CA ILE A 5 -3.62 7.73 -33.51
C ILE A 5 -2.52 7.86 -32.45
N GLN A 6 -1.61 8.82 -32.61
CA GLN A 6 -0.48 9.02 -31.70
C GLN A 6 -0.88 9.72 -30.39
N VAL A 7 -1.99 10.48 -30.38
CA VAL A 7 -2.48 11.17 -29.18
C VAL A 7 -3.29 10.23 -28.27
N GLY A 8 -4.00 9.25 -28.85
CA GLY A 8 -4.78 8.27 -28.08
C GLY A 8 -3.92 7.27 -27.28
N LEU A 9 -2.71 6.97 -27.75
CA LEU A 9 -1.80 6.02 -27.09
C LEU A 9 -1.10 6.61 -25.86
N VAL A 10 -0.90 7.93 -25.81
CA VAL A 10 -0.28 8.60 -24.65
C VAL A 10 -1.27 8.75 -23.50
N LEU A 11 -2.56 8.94 -23.78
CA LEU A 11 -3.60 9.05 -22.75
C LEU A 11 -3.96 7.72 -22.07
N SER A 12 -3.71 6.58 -22.72
CA SER A 12 -4.02 5.26 -22.15
C SER A 12 -2.92 4.74 -21.21
N PHE A 13 -1.75 5.38 -21.16
CA PHE A 13 -0.62 4.99 -20.29
C PHE A 13 -0.56 5.75 -18.96
N LEU A 14 -1.47 6.69 -18.70
CA LEU A 14 -1.58 7.43 -17.43
C LEU A 14 -2.27 6.63 -16.30
N VAL A 15 -2.52 5.35 -16.53
CA VAL A 15 -3.32 4.49 -15.65
C VAL A 15 -2.35 3.66 -14.79
N ILE A 16 -2.30 4.01 -13.50
CA ILE A 16 -1.79 3.22 -12.36
C ILE A 16 -0.30 3.37 -12.02
N CYS A 17 0.13 4.60 -11.72
CA CYS A 17 1.18 4.80 -10.72
C CYS A 17 0.56 5.50 -9.51
N SER A 18 -0.32 4.81 -8.78
CA SER A 18 -0.74 5.31 -7.47
C SER A 18 0.50 5.39 -6.58
N PRO A 19 0.87 6.58 -6.09
CA PRO A 19 2.08 6.73 -5.29
C PRO A 19 2.01 5.78 -4.09
N VAL A 20 3.15 5.15 -3.75
CA VAL A 20 3.25 4.20 -2.63
C VAL A 20 2.68 4.83 -1.35
N SER A 21 2.85 6.14 -1.16
CA SER A 21 2.24 6.90 -0.06
C SER A 21 0.73 6.75 0.00
N ALA A 22 0.00 7.00 -1.10
CA ALA A 22 -1.46 6.91 -1.10
C ALA A 22 -1.97 5.50 -0.80
N GLN A 23 -1.24 4.47 -1.25
CA GLN A 23 -1.56 3.09 -0.92
C GLN A 23 -1.33 2.80 0.57
N VAL A 24 -0.23 3.28 1.15
CA VAL A 24 0.05 3.13 2.58
C VAL A 24 -0.98 3.87 3.42
N ASP A 25 -1.34 5.10 3.07
CA ASP A 25 -2.31 5.91 3.81
C ASP A 25 -3.69 5.25 3.84
N SER A 26 -4.13 4.67 2.72
CA SER A 26 -5.38 3.90 2.66
C SER A 26 -5.36 2.68 3.59
N LEU A 27 -4.24 1.94 3.63
CA LEU A 27 -4.10 0.80 4.55
C LEU A 27 -4.07 1.25 6.01
N ILE A 28 -3.43 2.37 6.32
CA ILE A 28 -3.41 2.94 7.67
C ILE A 28 -4.82 3.34 8.12
N GLN A 29 -5.63 3.91 7.22
CA GLN A 29 -7.03 4.21 7.53
C GLN A 29 -7.84 2.94 7.80
N ALA A 30 -7.63 1.88 7.00
CA ALA A 30 -8.31 0.60 7.20
C ALA A 30 -8.00 -0.03 8.57
N LEU A 31 -6.79 0.15 9.12
CA LEU A 31 -6.42 -0.38 10.44
C LEU A 31 -7.38 0.03 11.58
N ALA A 32 -8.08 1.15 11.43
CA ALA A 32 -9.04 1.62 12.43
C ALA A 32 -10.32 0.79 12.48
N THR A 33 -10.62 0.03 11.42
CA THR A 33 -11.91 -0.63 11.22
C THR A 33 -11.80 -2.14 11.00
N VAL A 34 -10.60 -2.69 10.77
CA VAL A 34 -10.44 -4.15 10.59
C VAL A 34 -10.63 -4.91 11.89
N SER A 35 -11.01 -6.18 11.78
CA SER A 35 -11.13 -7.06 12.94
C SER A 35 -9.75 -7.45 13.52
N ALA A 36 -9.71 -7.97 14.75
CA ALA A 36 -8.46 -8.39 15.37
C ALA A 36 -7.75 -9.51 14.58
N GLU A 37 -8.53 -10.36 13.92
CA GLU A 37 -8.08 -11.49 13.11
C GLU A 37 -7.37 -11.01 11.82
N GLU A 38 -7.87 -9.95 11.20
CA GLU A 38 -7.34 -9.40 9.94
C GLU A 38 -6.17 -8.43 10.17
N LYS A 39 -6.07 -7.88 11.38
CA LYS A 39 -5.11 -6.83 11.75
C LYS A 39 -3.64 -7.17 11.47
N PRO A 40 -3.11 -8.38 11.77
CA PRO A 40 -1.71 -8.70 11.48
C PRO A 40 -1.41 -8.70 9.98
N GLY A 41 -2.33 -9.22 9.16
CA GLY A 41 -2.20 -9.25 7.71
C GLY A 41 -2.10 -7.82 7.14
N LEU A 42 -3.00 -6.94 7.57
CA LEU A 42 -3.00 -5.55 7.12
C LEU A 42 -1.74 -4.78 7.56
N LEU A 43 -1.25 -5.01 8.79
CA LEU A 43 0.02 -4.43 9.26
C LEU A 43 1.21 -4.92 8.44
N ASN A 44 1.25 -6.21 8.08
CA ASN A 44 2.29 -6.78 7.23
C ASN A 44 2.26 -6.18 5.81
N ASP A 45 1.07 -5.96 5.23
CA ASP A 45 0.95 -5.31 3.92
C ASP A 45 1.52 -3.88 3.91
N ILE A 46 1.31 -3.13 4.98
CA ILE A 46 1.91 -1.80 5.17
C ILE A 46 3.44 -1.90 5.22
N THR A 47 3.98 -2.86 5.97
CA THR A 47 5.43 -3.13 6.02
C THR A 47 6.01 -3.40 4.63
N TRP A 48 5.36 -4.27 3.84
CA TRP A 48 5.83 -4.61 2.50
C TRP A 48 5.83 -3.43 1.54
N LYS A 49 4.85 -2.51 1.65
CA LYS A 49 4.82 -1.30 0.84
C LYS A 49 5.88 -0.29 1.26
N LEU A 50 6.20 -0.20 2.55
CA LEU A 50 7.18 0.77 3.07
C LEU A 50 8.64 0.31 2.95
N ARG A 51 8.93 -0.98 2.76
CA ARG A 51 10.29 -1.56 2.86
C ARG A 51 11.40 -0.82 2.11
N ASN A 52 11.09 -0.24 0.95
CA ASN A 52 12.06 0.45 0.08
C ASN A 52 11.89 1.98 0.09
N VAL A 53 10.94 2.51 0.86
CA VAL A 53 10.60 3.94 0.89
C VAL A 53 10.90 4.53 2.27
N ASP A 54 10.53 3.82 3.33
CA ASP A 54 10.77 4.21 4.72
C ASP A 54 10.96 2.94 5.57
N ALA A 55 12.21 2.51 5.68
CA ALA A 55 12.58 1.29 6.40
C ALA A 55 12.23 1.36 7.90
N ASN A 56 12.31 2.55 8.51
CA ASN A 56 12.01 2.72 9.93
C ASN A 56 10.52 2.46 10.20
N ARG A 57 9.64 3.07 9.40
CA ARG A 57 8.20 2.79 9.52
C ARG A 57 7.89 1.35 9.15
N ALA A 58 8.53 0.78 8.13
CA ALA A 58 8.35 -0.63 7.77
C ALA A 58 8.63 -1.57 8.96
N ILE A 59 9.72 -1.34 9.68
CA ILE A 59 10.08 -2.09 10.89
C ILE A 59 9.02 -1.93 11.97
N GLN A 60 8.57 -0.70 12.25
CA GLN A 60 7.54 -0.45 13.27
C GLN A 60 6.22 -1.17 12.97
N TYR A 61 5.75 -1.12 11.72
CA TYR A 61 4.55 -1.85 11.31
C TYR A 61 4.76 -3.37 11.36
N GLY A 62 5.98 -3.84 11.07
CA GLY A 62 6.32 -5.27 11.10
C GLY A 62 6.29 -5.82 12.53
N LEU A 63 6.86 -5.09 13.49
CA LEU A 63 6.81 -5.46 14.91
C LEU A 63 5.36 -5.51 15.43
N ARG A 64 4.55 -4.52 15.05
CA ARG A 64 3.11 -4.51 15.40
C ARG A 64 2.36 -5.68 14.77
N ALA A 65 2.74 -6.11 13.57
CA ALA A 65 2.13 -7.27 12.92
C ALA A 65 2.43 -8.56 13.70
N VAL A 66 3.67 -8.74 14.15
CA VAL A 66 4.08 -9.87 15.00
C VAL A 66 3.31 -9.84 16.33
N GLU A 67 3.32 -8.71 17.03
CA GLU A 67 2.59 -8.54 18.29
C GLU A 67 1.08 -8.83 18.12
N ALA A 68 0.47 -8.35 17.03
CA ALA A 68 -0.94 -8.61 16.77
C ALA A 68 -1.22 -10.09 16.49
N ALA A 69 -0.32 -10.81 15.81
CA ALA A 69 -0.47 -12.23 15.52
C ALA A 69 -0.27 -13.12 16.76
N GLU A 70 0.63 -12.71 17.67
CA GLU A 70 0.88 -13.44 18.93
C GLU A 70 -0.26 -13.31 19.95
N ASN A 71 -1.08 -12.25 19.83
CA ASN A 71 -2.21 -11.96 20.71
C ASN A 71 -3.57 -12.40 20.15
N GLN A 72 -3.60 -13.20 19.07
CA GLN A 72 -4.80 -13.86 18.55
C GLN A 72 -5.09 -15.16 19.30
#